data_AF-A0A397AXG5-F1
#
_entry.id   AF-A0A397AXG5-F1
#
_cell.length_a   1.000
_cell.length_b   1.000
_cell.length_c   1.000
_cell.angle_alpha   90.00
_cell.angle_beta   90.00
_cell.angle_gamma   90.00
#
_symmetry.space_group_name_H-M   'P 1'
#
loop_
_entity.id
_entity.type
_entity.pdbx_description
1 polymer ?
#
loop_
_entity_poly.entity_id
_entity_poly.type
_entity_poly.pdbx_seq_one_letter_code
_entity_poly.pdbx_strand_id
1 'polypeptide(L)'
;MSKVRKRDESTSAILRVMGSTELLSLVFGYQGGIFHDMLPIYEHMLPYELKQYTLQYCPDDVENLLTQYPSARLPLLSECMPYMRNVLFLKAAQFGNLALLRTLESLYTLHHTPGHLLDLAAQNGHLGVL
;
A
#
# COMPACT_ATOMS: atom_id res chain seq x y z
N MET A 1 38.58 -24.03 -22.93
CA MET A 1 37.79 -23.17 -23.86
C MET A 1 36.26 -23.33 -23.68
N SER A 2 35.74 -23.56 -22.46
CA SER A 2 34.30 -23.88 -22.25
C SER A 2 33.49 -22.83 -21.48
N LYS A 3 34.12 -21.76 -20.98
CA LYS A 3 33.48 -20.72 -20.13
C LYS A 3 32.83 -19.57 -20.91
N VAL A 4 33.29 -19.29 -22.14
CA VAL A 4 32.82 -18.16 -22.95
C VAL A 4 31.41 -18.43 -23.50
N ARG A 5 31.17 -19.65 -24.00
CA ARG A 5 29.90 -20.06 -24.61
C ARG A 5 28.69 -19.98 -23.67
N LYS A 6 28.86 -20.31 -22.39
CA LYS A 6 27.79 -20.20 -21.37
C LYS A 6 27.38 -18.76 -21.06
N ARG A 7 28.29 -17.79 -21.22
CA ARG A 7 28.03 -16.38 -20.91
C ARG A 7 27.15 -15.74 -21.99
N ASP A 8 27.36 -16.11 -23.25
CA ASP A 8 26.60 -15.60 -24.40
C ASP A 8 25.16 -16.17 -24.41
N GLU A 9 25.00 -17.45 -24.07
CA GLU A 9 23.68 -18.09 -23.94
C GLU A 9 22.84 -17.46 -22.81
N SER A 10 23.44 -17.18 -21.65
CA SER A 10 22.75 -16.47 -20.56
C SER A 10 22.30 -15.06 -20.98
N THR A 11 23.14 -14.33 -21.70
CA THR A 11 22.81 -12.97 -22.14
C THR A 11 21.67 -12.98 -23.16
N SER A 12 21.69 -13.94 -24.09
CA SER A 12 20.60 -14.16 -25.04
C SER A 12 19.28 -14.55 -24.36
N ALA A 13 19.34 -15.38 -23.30
CA ALA A 13 18.16 -15.78 -22.54
C ALA A 13 17.56 -14.60 -21.77
N ILE A 14 18.39 -13.78 -21.12
CA ILE A 14 17.97 -12.57 -20.42
C ILE A 14 17.28 -11.61 -21.39
N LEU A 15 17.87 -11.35 -22.56
CA LEU A 15 17.27 -10.46 -23.56
C LEU A 15 15.94 -10.99 -24.10
N ARG A 16 15.79 -12.32 -24.24
CA ARG A 16 14.52 -12.95 -24.63
C ARG A 16 13.43 -12.78 -23.57
N VAL A 17 13.79 -12.91 -22.30
CA VAL A 17 12.86 -12.70 -21.18
C VAL A 17 12.51 -11.22 -21.06
N MET A 18 13.49 -10.33 -21.19
CA MET A 18 13.28 -8.88 -21.13
C MET A 18 12.41 -8.35 -22.28
N GLY A 19 12.53 -8.95 -23.46
CA GLY A 19 11.71 -8.63 -24.63
C GLY A 19 10.43 -9.44 -24.74
N SER A 20 10.11 -10.29 -23.76
CA SER A 20 8.92 -11.13 -23.81
C SER A 20 7.68 -10.26 -23.64
N THR A 21 6.62 -10.57 -24.39
CA THR A 21 5.34 -9.87 -24.31
C THR A 21 4.74 -9.95 -22.92
N GLU A 22 4.92 -11.06 -22.22
CA GLU A 22 4.44 -11.27 -20.85
C GLU A 22 5.13 -10.32 -19.87
N LEU A 23 6.47 -10.23 -19.91
CA LEU A 23 7.21 -9.34 -19.02
C LEU A 23 6.99 -7.87 -19.41
N LEU A 24 7.00 -7.55 -20.71
CA LEU A 24 6.73 -6.20 -21.19
C LEU A 24 5.31 -5.76 -20.84
N SER A 25 4.30 -6.63 -20.96
CA SER A 25 2.93 -6.32 -20.51
C SER A 25 2.83 -6.08 -19.01
N LEU A 26 3.63 -6.77 -18.19
CA LEU A 26 3.71 -6.49 -16.76
C LEU A 26 4.43 -5.17 -16.48
N VAL A 27 5.53 -4.88 -17.17
CA VAL A 27 6.28 -3.62 -17.05
C VAL A 27 5.44 -2.43 -17.52
N PHE A 28 4.75 -2.54 -18.64
CA PHE A 28 3.85 -1.52 -19.17
C PHE A 28 2.52 -1.45 -18.40
N GLY A 29 2.08 -2.55 -17.80
CA GLY A 29 0.93 -2.61 -16.89
C GLY A 29 1.23 -2.04 -15.50
N TYR A 30 2.52 -1.94 -15.13
CA TYR A 30 2.97 -1.27 -13.91
C TYR A 30 2.88 0.25 -14.10
N GLN A 31 1.66 0.78 -14.09
CA GLN A 31 1.40 2.20 -14.22
C GLN A 31 1.64 2.90 -12.87
N GLY A 32 2.68 3.72 -12.81
CA GLY A 32 2.87 4.67 -11.71
C GLY A 32 3.30 4.09 -10.35
N GLY A 33 3.81 2.85 -10.31
CA GLY A 33 4.29 2.25 -9.05
C GLY A 33 3.23 1.44 -8.29
N ILE A 34 2.05 1.21 -8.88
CA ILE A 34 0.93 0.52 -8.24
C ILE A 34 0.88 -0.93 -8.73
N PHE A 35 0.83 -1.89 -7.80
CA PHE A 35 0.65 -3.31 -8.16
C PHE A 35 -0.76 -3.55 -8.72
N HIS A 36 -0.90 -4.48 -9.67
CA HIS A 36 -2.17 -4.76 -10.34
C HIS A 36 -3.32 -5.06 -9.36
N ASP A 37 -3.03 -5.78 -8.28
CA ASP A 37 -4.01 -6.13 -7.24
C ASP A 37 -4.40 -4.96 -6.33
N MET A 38 -3.71 -3.83 -6.42
CA MET A 38 -4.01 -2.58 -5.69
C MET A 38 -4.83 -1.59 -6.54
N LEU A 39 -5.01 -1.85 -7.84
CA LEU A 39 -5.79 -0.99 -8.72
C LEU A 39 -7.24 -0.79 -8.25
N PRO A 40 -7.96 -1.82 -7.77
CA PRO A 40 -9.32 -1.61 -7.26
C PRO A 40 -9.36 -0.63 -6.08
N ILE A 41 -8.34 -0.67 -5.22
CA ILE A 41 -8.19 0.29 -4.11
C ILE A 41 -7.91 1.68 -4.66
N TYR A 42 -6.97 1.81 -5.60
CA TYR A 42 -6.65 3.10 -6.22
C TYR A 42 -7.88 3.76 -6.86
N GLU A 43 -8.62 3.00 -7.67
CA GLU A 43 -9.84 3.47 -8.34
C GLU A 43 -10.93 3.88 -7.35
N HIS A 44 -11.12 3.09 -6.28
CA HIS A 44 -12.06 3.42 -5.20
C HIS A 44 -11.67 4.68 -4.42
N MET A 45 -10.37 4.98 -4.34
CA MET A 45 -9.87 6.16 -3.66
C MET A 45 -9.88 7.43 -4.52
N LEU A 46 -10.09 7.34 -5.84
CA LEU A 46 -10.11 8.50 -6.75
C LEU A 46 -11.12 9.59 -6.34
N PRO A 47 -12.37 9.28 -5.93
CA PRO A 47 -13.37 10.30 -5.58
C PRO A 47 -13.02 11.09 -4.31
N TYR A 48 -12.13 10.57 -3.47
CA TYR A 48 -11.78 11.19 -2.19
C TYR A 48 -10.79 12.35 -2.32
N GLU A 49 -10.20 12.57 -3.51
CA GLU A 49 -9.24 13.64 -3.80
C GLU A 49 -8.19 13.82 -2.69
N LEU A 50 -7.67 12.73 -2.13
CA LEU A 50 -6.84 12.76 -0.92
C LEU A 50 -5.50 13.51 -1.05
N LYS A 51 -5.11 13.84 -2.28
CA LYS A 51 -3.98 14.73 -2.55
C LYS A 51 -4.28 16.19 -2.18
N GLN A 52 -5.56 16.56 -2.14
CA GLN A 52 -6.04 17.91 -1.86
C GLN A 52 -6.67 18.00 -0.46
N TYR A 53 -7.38 16.95 -0.01
CA TYR A 53 -8.10 16.95 1.26
C TYR A 53 -7.69 15.78 2.15
N THR A 54 -7.39 16.07 3.42
CA THR A 54 -7.10 15.04 4.42
C THR A 54 -8.39 14.53 5.04
N LEU A 55 -8.62 13.22 4.99
CA LEU A 55 -9.72 12.59 5.71
C LEU A 55 -9.56 12.74 7.23
N GLN A 56 -10.69 12.88 7.91
CA GLN A 56 -10.76 12.93 9.37
C GLN A 56 -11.13 11.57 9.99
N TYR A 57 -11.67 10.64 9.20
CA TYR A 57 -12.01 9.29 9.62
C TYR A 57 -11.80 8.33 8.43
N CYS A 58 -11.76 7.03 8.68
CA CYS A 58 -11.78 6.03 7.62
C CYS A 58 -13.24 5.78 7.20
N PRO A 59 -13.61 6.07 5.93
CA PRO A 59 -14.95 5.77 5.42
C PRO A 59 -15.26 4.27 5.47
N ASP A 60 -16.53 3.91 5.71
CA ASP A 60 -16.95 2.51 5.88
C ASP A 60 -16.76 1.66 4.62
N ASP A 61 -16.97 2.25 3.44
CA ASP A 61 -16.71 1.62 2.14
C ASP A 61 -15.21 1.33 1.94
N VAL A 62 -14.35 2.26 2.35
CA VAL A 62 -12.88 2.06 2.33
C VAL A 62 -12.48 0.97 3.33
N GLU A 63 -13.07 0.97 4.53
CA GLU A 63 -12.84 -0.07 5.52
C GLU A 63 -13.21 -1.47 4.99
N ASN A 64 -14.41 -1.58 4.42
CA ASN A 64 -14.92 -2.83 3.85
C ASN A 64 -14.06 -3.32 2.68
N LEU A 65 -13.48 -2.42 1.90
CA LEU A 65 -12.53 -2.78 0.85
C LEU A 65 -11.20 -3.27 1.43
N LEU A 66 -10.64 -2.56 2.42
CA LEU A 66 -9.34 -2.88 3.01
C LEU A 66 -9.37 -4.14 3.88
N THR A 67 -10.51 -4.50 4.47
CA THR A 67 -10.65 -5.75 5.26
C THR A 67 -10.57 -7.00 4.40
N GLN A 68 -10.95 -6.91 3.13
CA GLN A 68 -10.82 -8.00 2.15
C GLN A 68 -9.39 -8.14 1.63
N TYR A 69 -8.54 -7.15 1.88
CA TYR A 69 -7.18 -7.11 1.36
C TYR A 69 -6.18 -7.72 2.36
N PRO A 70 -5.15 -8.47 1.91
CA PRO A 70 -4.20 -9.09 2.82
C PRO A 70 -3.49 -8.06 3.71
N SER A 71 -3.56 -8.27 5.04
CA SER A 71 -2.99 -7.34 6.03
C SER A 71 -1.49 -7.10 5.82
N ALA A 72 -0.74 -8.13 5.41
CA ALA A 72 0.68 -8.03 5.09
C ALA A 72 0.99 -7.10 3.90
N ARG A 73 0.01 -6.82 3.03
CA ARG A 73 0.15 -5.92 1.88
C ARG A 73 -0.34 -4.50 2.17
N LEU A 74 -1.03 -4.27 3.29
CA LEU A 74 -1.50 -2.93 3.65
C LEU A 74 -0.36 -1.90 3.73
N PRO A 75 0.81 -2.20 4.32
CA PRO A 75 1.90 -1.22 4.34
C PRO A 75 2.46 -0.88 2.96
N LEU A 76 2.40 -1.81 2.00
CA LEU A 76 2.81 -1.55 0.62
C LEU A 76 1.89 -0.54 -0.06
N LEU A 77 0.63 -0.41 0.36
CA LEU A 77 -0.28 0.62 -0.16
C LEU A 77 0.27 2.02 0.11
N SER A 78 0.90 2.26 1.26
CA SER A 78 1.52 3.56 1.57
C SER A 78 2.81 3.83 0.77
N GLU A 79 3.46 2.80 0.23
CA GLU A 79 4.59 2.97 -0.69
C GLU A 79 4.10 3.33 -2.10
N CYS A 80 3.06 2.63 -2.59
CA CYS A 80 2.47 2.87 -3.91
C CYS A 80 1.62 4.15 -3.96
N MET A 81 0.95 4.49 -2.86
CA MET A 81 0.00 5.60 -2.72
C MET A 81 0.26 6.33 -1.39
N PRO A 82 1.16 7.33 -1.34
CA PRO A 82 1.60 7.95 -0.08
C PRO A 82 0.48 8.48 0.83
N TYR A 83 -0.65 8.92 0.25
CA TYR A 83 -1.82 9.38 1.00
C TYR A 83 -2.51 8.26 1.81
N MET A 84 -2.36 6.99 1.41
CA MET A 84 -2.94 5.84 2.11
C MET A 84 -2.36 5.68 3.50
N ARG A 85 -1.15 6.19 3.78
CA ARG A 85 -0.57 6.16 5.13
C ARG A 85 -1.55 6.73 6.16
N ASN A 86 -2.13 7.90 5.89
CA ASN A 86 -3.06 8.54 6.82
C ASN A 86 -4.36 7.73 6.95
N VAL A 87 -4.85 7.18 5.83
CA VAL A 87 -6.04 6.31 5.81
C VAL A 87 -5.83 5.06 6.68
N LEU A 88 -4.66 4.43 6.59
CA LEU A 88 -4.32 3.25 7.37
C LEU A 88 -4.21 3.56 8.87
N PHE A 89 -3.66 4.72 9.24
CA PHE A 89 -3.67 5.17 10.64
C PHE A 89 -5.08 5.45 11.15
N LEU A 90 -5.93 6.12 10.35
CA LEU A 90 -7.33 6.37 10.69
C LEU A 90 -8.09 5.06 10.90
N LYS A 91 -7.94 4.11 9.97
CA LYS A 91 -8.49 2.75 10.10
C LYS A 91 -8.02 2.07 11.38
N ALA A 92 -6.71 2.10 11.65
CA ALA A 92 -6.15 1.44 12.83
C ALA A 92 -6.69 2.05 14.14
N ALA A 93 -6.82 3.37 14.21
CA ALA A 93 -7.33 4.07 15.37
C ALA A 93 -8.84 3.90 15.55
N GLN A 94 -9.61 4.09 14.48
CA GLN A 94 -11.07 4.04 14.50
C GLN A 94 -11.63 2.65 14.79
N PHE A 95 -10.97 1.59 14.30
CA PHE A 95 -11.43 0.20 14.48
C PHE A 95 -10.58 -0.59 15.48
N GLY A 96 -9.66 0.07 16.20
CA GLY A 96 -8.87 -0.56 17.26
C GLY A 96 -7.91 -1.64 16.77
N ASN A 97 -7.44 -1.55 15.51
CA ASN A 97 -6.55 -2.56 14.93
C ASN A 97 -5.11 -2.36 15.39
N LEU A 98 -4.80 -2.86 16.58
CA LEU A 98 -3.47 -2.77 17.20
C LEU A 98 -2.36 -3.40 16.38
N ALA A 99 -2.65 -4.50 15.66
CA ALA A 99 -1.66 -5.18 14.83
C ALA A 99 -1.22 -4.29 13.66
N LEU A 100 -2.19 -3.65 13.00
CA LEU A 100 -1.91 -2.68 11.95
C LEU A 100 -1.18 -1.46 12.51
N LEU A 101 -1.62 -0.92 13.65
CA LEU A 101 -0.97 0.25 14.28
C LEU A 101 0.50 -0.01 14.62
N ARG A 102 0.82 -1.15 15.23
CA ARG A 102 2.21 -1.57 15.53
C ARG A 102 3.05 -1.74 14.27
N THR A 103 2.46 -2.29 13.21
CA THR A 103 3.12 -2.44 11.92
C THR A 103 3.45 -1.06 11.33
N LEU A 104 2.50 -0.13 11.35
CA LEU A 104 2.69 1.24 10.87
C LEU A 104 3.72 2.01 11.70
N GLU A 105 3.71 1.86 13.02
CA GLU A 105 4.68 2.47 13.94
C GLU A 105 6.11 1.97 13.68
N SER A 106 6.27 0.68 13.33
CA SER A 106 7.59 0.13 12.97
C SER A 106 8.15 0.68 11.66
N LEU A 107 7.28 1.20 10.78
CA LEU A 107 7.63 1.68 9.44
C LEU A 107 7.71 3.21 9.37
N TYR A 108 6.93 3.92 10.18
CA TYR A 108 6.80 5.37 10.14
C TYR A 108 6.91 5.97 11.53
N THR A 109 7.62 7.08 11.65
CA THR A 109 7.62 7.88 12.88
C THR A 109 6.27 8.55 13.08
N LEU A 110 5.66 8.37 14.25
CA LEU A 110 4.35 8.91 14.62
C LEU A 110 4.25 10.44 14.53
N HIS A 111 5.36 11.17 14.45
CA HIS A 111 5.36 12.64 14.33
C HIS A 111 4.68 13.19 13.06
N HIS A 112 4.44 12.34 12.04
CA HIS A 112 3.78 12.75 10.79
C HIS A 112 2.36 12.17 10.63
N THR A 113 1.75 11.70 11.71
CA THR A 113 0.38 11.16 11.69
C THR A 113 -0.66 12.26 11.88
N PRO A 114 -1.93 12.03 11.47
CA PRO A 114 -3.02 12.94 11.76
C PRO A 114 -3.13 13.21 13.28
N GLY A 115 -3.23 14.48 13.67
CA GLY A 115 -3.20 14.85 15.10
C GLY A 115 -4.39 14.35 15.92
N HIS A 116 -5.50 13.97 15.28
CA HIS A 116 -6.75 13.60 15.94
C HIS A 116 -6.95 12.08 16.08
N LEU A 117 -5.92 11.25 15.86
CA LEU A 117 -6.03 9.79 15.98
C LEU A 117 -6.40 9.32 17.39
N LEU A 118 -5.86 9.97 18.42
CA LEU A 118 -6.16 9.65 19.82
C LEU A 118 -7.61 9.94 20.16
N ASP A 119 -8.11 11.10 19.72
CA ASP A 119 -9.52 11.48 19.89
C ASP A 119 -10.43 10.50 19.15
N LEU A 120 -10.05 10.09 17.93
CA LEU A 120 -10.82 9.14 17.14
C LEU A 120 -10.86 7.76 17.80
N ALA A 121 -9.74 7.27 18.34
CA ALA A 121 -9.70 6.01 19.09
C ALA A 121 -10.52 6.08 20.38
N ALA A 122 -10.42 7.19 21.13
CA ALA A 122 -11.19 7.41 22.35
C ALA A 122 -12.70 7.47 22.08
N GLN A 123 -13.13 8.16 21.02
CA GLN A 123 -14.53 8.23 20.60
C GLN A 123 -15.12 6.85 20.27
N ASN A 124 -14.30 5.93 19.73
CA ASN A 124 -14.70 4.57 19.41
C ASN A 124 -14.44 3.57 20.55
N GLY A 125 -13.99 4.03 21.73
CA GLY A 125 -13.76 3.18 22.90
C GLY A 125 -12.53 2.28 22.84
N HIS A 126 -11.59 2.56 21.93
CA HIS A 126 -10.38 1.75 21.74
C HIS A 126 -9.23 2.19 22.64
N LEU A 127 -9.37 1.95 23.94
CA LEU A 127 -8.38 2.36 24.95
C LEU A 127 -6.99 1.74 24.75
N GLY A 128 -6.88 0.60 24.07
CA GLY A 128 -5.58 -0.03 23.79
C GLY A 128 -4.74 0.67 22.71
N VAL A 129 -5.36 1.60 21.96
CA VAL A 129 -4.69 2.44 20.95
C VAL A 129 -4.11 3.72 21.57
N LEU A 130 -4.64 4.16 22.72
CA LEU A 130 -4.15 5.31 23.49
C LEU A 130 -2.80 5.00 24.15
#